data_AF-A0A7S2B2U6-F1
#
_entry.id   AF-A0A7S2B2U6-F1
#
_cell.length_a   1.000
_cell.length_b   1.000
_cell.length_c   1.000
_cell.angle_alpha   90.00
_cell.angle_beta   90.00
_cell.angle_gamma   90.00
#
_symmetry.space_group_name_H-M   'P 1'
#
loop_
_entity.id
_entity.type
_entity.pdbx_description
1 polymer ?
#
loop_
_entity_poly.entity_id
_entity_poly.type
_entity_poly.pdbx_seq_one_letter_code
_entity_poly.pdbx_strand_id
1 'polypeptide(L)'
;MTEEDLMQRYPPCADTGLSTTDYVIELTYRDPFAFDPIYCDAADEQKSNVARFLNHGTNAASHNVRKEYQRFPTRRIRFFTARDIKVGEELQWDYGADYWIGREDLMSE
;
A
#
# COMPACT_ATOMS: atom_id res chain seq x y z
N MET A 1 -2.31 -1.84 17.68
CA MET A 1 -1.74 -0.56 17.24
C MET A 1 -2.87 0.24 16.61
N THR A 2 -3.32 1.26 17.33
CA THR A 2 -4.36 2.19 16.89
C THR A 2 -3.78 3.19 15.88
N GLU A 3 -4.63 4.03 15.31
CA GLU A 3 -4.18 5.13 14.44
C GLU A 3 -3.43 6.21 15.23
N GLU A 4 -3.89 6.49 16.44
CA GLU A 4 -3.24 7.41 17.39
C GLU A 4 -1.84 6.92 17.77
N ASP A 5 -1.68 5.62 18.09
CA ASP A 5 -0.38 5.02 18.37
C ASP A 5 0.61 5.20 17.21
N LEU A 6 0.11 5.14 15.96
CA LEU A 6 0.90 5.29 14.76
C LEU A 6 1.31 6.73 14.51
N MET A 7 0.38 7.69 14.65
CA MET A 7 0.68 9.11 14.49
C MET A 7 1.65 9.62 15.56
N GLN A 8 1.53 9.11 16.79
CA GLN A 8 2.47 9.46 17.86
C GLN A 8 3.89 8.95 17.55
N ARG A 9 3.99 7.75 16.98
CA ARG A 9 5.28 7.14 16.64
C ARG A 9 5.89 7.70 15.35
N TYR A 10 5.05 8.06 14.39
CA TYR A 10 5.42 8.55 13.07
C TYR A 10 4.58 9.78 12.74
N PRO A 11 4.96 10.96 13.26
CA PRO A 11 4.24 12.20 12.98
C PRO A 11 4.33 12.55 11.48
N PRO A 12 3.38 13.33 10.95
CA PRO A 12 3.44 13.82 9.57
C PRO A 12 4.77 14.51 9.27
N CYS A 13 5.27 14.32 8.06
CA CYS A 13 6.43 15.03 7.55
C CYS A 13 6.15 16.53 7.53
N ALA A 14 6.99 17.34 8.20
CA ALA A 14 6.79 18.78 8.29
C ALA A 14 6.82 19.48 6.91
N ASP A 15 7.58 18.95 5.95
CA ASP A 15 7.80 19.58 4.65
C ASP A 15 6.70 19.25 3.63
N THR A 16 6.16 18.02 3.68
CA THR A 16 5.15 17.55 2.71
C THR A 16 3.74 17.47 3.29
N GLY A 17 3.61 17.52 4.62
CA GLY A 17 2.35 17.25 5.33
C GLY A 17 1.91 15.78 5.29
N LEU A 18 2.59 14.93 4.50
CA LEU A 18 2.24 13.53 4.35
C LEU A 18 2.60 12.75 5.61
N SER A 19 1.74 11.81 5.93
CA SER A 19 1.76 10.98 7.12
C SER A 19 1.65 9.50 6.73
N THR A 20 1.87 8.62 7.70
CA THR A 20 1.70 7.19 7.48
C THR A 20 0.26 6.81 7.11
N THR A 21 -0.75 7.63 7.46
CA THR A 21 -2.16 7.36 7.12
C THR A 21 -2.50 7.64 5.67
N ASP A 22 -1.74 8.48 4.98
CA ASP A 22 -1.97 8.79 3.55
C ASP A 22 -1.73 7.58 2.64
N TYR A 23 -0.97 6.60 3.13
CA TYR A 23 -0.70 5.35 2.44
C TYR A 23 -1.56 4.17 2.93
N VAL A 24 -2.52 4.40 3.83
CA VAL A 24 -3.38 3.33 4.37
C VAL A 24 -4.64 3.18 3.52
N ILE A 25 -4.85 2.00 2.96
CA ILE A 25 -6.06 1.68 2.21
C ILE A 25 -7.03 0.96 3.15
N GLU A 26 -8.18 1.56 3.41
CA GLU A 26 -9.24 0.93 4.20
C GLU A 26 -10.12 0.03 3.33
N LEU A 27 -10.39 -1.18 3.81
CA LEU A 27 -11.23 -2.16 3.12
C LEU A 27 -12.59 -2.22 3.82
N THR A 28 -13.63 -1.77 3.12
CA THR A 28 -15.01 -1.83 3.62
C THR A 28 -15.75 -3.03 3.03
N TYR A 29 -16.37 -3.83 3.89
CA TYR A 29 -17.30 -4.86 3.43
C TYR A 29 -18.66 -4.23 3.13
N ARG A 30 -19.30 -4.67 2.04
CA ARG A 30 -20.76 -4.56 1.92
C ARG A 30 -21.48 -5.55 2.84
N ASP A 31 -20.89 -6.71 3.10
CA ASP A 31 -21.42 -7.76 3.98
C ASP A 31 -20.28 -8.40 4.81
N PRO A 32 -20.30 -8.29 6.15
CA PRO A 32 -19.26 -8.86 7.02
C PRO A 32 -19.25 -10.39 7.08
N PHE A 33 -20.25 -11.07 6.52
CA PHE A 33 -20.34 -12.54 6.45
C PHE A 33 -20.04 -13.10 5.06
N ALA A 34 -19.80 -12.24 4.07
CA ALA A 34 -19.43 -12.67 2.74
C ALA A 34 -18.00 -13.27 2.73
N PHE A 35 -17.88 -14.46 2.15
CA PHE A 35 -16.61 -15.15 1.89
C PHE A 35 -15.98 -14.74 0.56
N ASP A 36 -16.63 -13.83 -0.17
CA ASP A 36 -16.11 -13.36 -1.45
C ASP A 36 -14.80 -12.60 -1.26
N PRO A 37 -13.84 -12.76 -2.20
CA PRO A 37 -12.62 -11.97 -2.20
C PRO A 37 -12.97 -10.48 -2.27
N ILE A 38 -12.41 -9.69 -1.35
CA ILE A 38 -12.47 -8.23 -1.42
C ILE A 38 -11.38 -7.76 -2.36
N TYR A 39 -11.78 -7.01 -3.38
CA TYR A 39 -10.87 -6.29 -4.25
C TYR A 39 -10.81 -4.82 -3.85
N CYS A 40 -9.62 -4.24 -3.91
CA CYS A 40 -9.44 -2.80 -3.82
C CYS A 40 -9.28 -2.25 -5.23
N ASP A 41 -10.19 -1.39 -5.65
CA ASP A 41 -10.07 -0.65 -6.91
C ASP A 41 -9.61 0.78 -6.60
N ALA A 42 -8.38 1.10 -7.01
CA ALA A 42 -7.76 2.41 -6.82
C ALA A 42 -7.84 3.30 -8.09
N ALA A 43 -8.69 2.94 -9.06
CA ALA A 43 -8.86 3.69 -10.30
C ALA A 43 -9.54 5.05 -10.06
N ASP A 44 -10.54 5.10 -9.17
CA ASP A 44 -11.30 6.31 -8.83
C ASP A 44 -10.47 7.24 -7.92
N GLU A 45 -10.00 8.35 -8.49
CA GLU A 45 -9.19 9.35 -7.79
C GLU A 45 -9.92 9.95 -6.58
N GLN A 46 -11.24 10.11 -6.62
CA GLN A 46 -12.00 10.71 -5.52
C GLN A 46 -12.14 9.78 -4.30
N LYS A 47 -11.87 8.48 -4.48
CA LYS A 47 -11.98 7.46 -3.44
C LYS A 47 -10.65 6.80 -3.10
N SER A 48 -9.58 7.20 -3.77
CA SER A 48 -8.24 6.65 -3.62
C SER A 48 -7.32 7.65 -2.92
N ASN A 49 -6.23 7.14 -2.34
CA ASN A 49 -5.19 7.96 -1.74
C ASN A 49 -3.88 7.85 -2.55
N VAL A 50 -2.81 8.44 -2.04
CA VAL A 50 -1.51 8.49 -2.71
C VAL A 50 -0.89 7.10 -2.94
N ALA A 51 -1.31 6.06 -2.21
CA ALA A 51 -0.79 4.71 -2.40
C ALA A 51 -1.10 4.13 -3.78
N ARG A 52 -2.11 4.66 -4.50
CA ARG A 52 -2.44 4.25 -5.87
C ARG A 52 -1.31 4.47 -6.88
N PHE A 53 -0.36 5.35 -6.56
CA PHE A 53 0.77 5.69 -7.41
C PHE A 53 2.05 4.90 -7.08
N LEU A 54 2.02 4.02 -6.07
CA LEU A 54 3.17 3.16 -5.75
C LEU A 54 3.35 2.10 -6.84
N ASN A 55 4.49 2.15 -7.53
CA ASN A 55 4.79 1.28 -8.66
C ASN A 55 5.30 -0.10 -8.23
N HIS A 56 5.30 -1.02 -9.20
CA HIS A 56 5.96 -2.30 -9.04
C HIS A 56 7.48 -2.12 -9.01
N GLY A 57 8.17 -2.87 -8.15
CA GLY A 57 9.62 -3.04 -8.27
C GLY A 57 9.94 -4.24 -9.15
N THR A 58 10.85 -4.10 -10.10
CA THR A 58 11.17 -5.17 -11.09
C THR A 58 12.02 -6.29 -10.50
N ASN A 59 12.64 -6.07 -9.34
CA ASN A 59 13.43 -7.07 -8.64
C ASN A 59 13.36 -6.91 -7.10
N ALA A 60 13.83 -7.93 -6.38
CA ALA A 60 13.80 -7.95 -4.92
C ALA A 60 14.59 -6.79 -4.25
N ALA A 61 15.59 -6.23 -4.93
CA ALA A 61 16.35 -5.08 -4.41
C ALA A 61 15.58 -3.75 -4.55
N SER A 62 14.71 -3.65 -5.56
CA SER A 62 13.81 -2.53 -5.80
C SER A 62 12.56 -2.55 -4.92
N HIS A 63 12.16 -3.72 -4.37
CA HIS A 63 11.06 -3.82 -3.39
C HIS A 63 11.44 -3.21 -2.04
N ASN A 64 11.44 -1.90 -1.97
CA ASN A 64 11.77 -1.13 -0.77
C ASN A 64 10.53 -0.88 0.12
N VAL A 65 9.34 -1.25 -0.35
CA VAL A 65 8.08 -1.24 0.38
C VAL A 65 7.44 -2.64 0.40
N ARG A 66 6.86 -3.02 1.55
CA ARG A 66 6.07 -4.24 1.76
C ARG A 66 4.62 -3.88 2.09
N LYS A 67 3.68 -4.62 1.51
CA LYS A 67 2.27 -4.58 1.90
C LYS A 67 2.00 -5.53 3.06
N GLU A 68 1.18 -5.11 4.00
CA GLU A 68 0.72 -5.90 5.12
C GLU A 68 -0.80 -5.77 5.29
N TYR A 69 -1.47 -6.90 5.51
CA TYR A 69 -2.91 -6.96 5.69
C TYR A 69 -3.27 -6.94 7.17
N GLN A 70 -3.84 -5.83 7.64
CA GLN A 70 -4.44 -5.76 8.95
C GLN A 70 -5.87 -6.28 8.90
N ARG A 71 -6.19 -7.32 9.69
CA ARG A 71 -7.55 -7.89 9.76
C ARG A 71 -8.46 -7.26 10.82
N PHE A 72 -7.90 -6.77 11.93
CA PHE A 72 -8.62 -6.23 13.08
C PHE A 72 -7.92 -4.97 13.63
N PRO A 73 -8.64 -4.03 14.26
CA PRO A 73 -10.11 -3.95 14.39
C PRO A 73 -10.80 -3.56 13.07
N THR A 74 -10.13 -2.76 12.25
CA THR A 74 -10.57 -2.37 10.90
C THR A 74 -9.66 -3.01 9.87
N ARG A 75 -10.24 -3.47 8.75
CA ARG A 75 -9.47 -4.10 7.68
C ARG A 75 -8.75 -3.04 6.86
N ARG A 76 -7.44 -3.14 6.79
CA ARG A 76 -6.59 -2.16 6.12
C ARG A 76 -5.44 -2.85 5.40
N ILE A 77 -5.03 -2.30 4.26
CA ILE A 77 -3.73 -2.57 3.66
C ILE A 77 -2.81 -1.45 4.12
N ARG A 78 -1.67 -1.83 4.68
CA ARG A 78 -0.62 -0.91 5.13
C ARG A 78 0.64 -1.16 4.35
N PHE A 79 1.37 -0.10 4.07
CA PHE A 79 2.69 -0.15 3.47
C PHE A 79 3.75 0.18 4.50
N PHE A 80 4.78 -0.66 4.59
CA PHE A 80 5.93 -0.46 5.46
C PHE A 80 7.20 -0.52 4.63
N THR A 81 8.21 0.26 5.00
CA THR A 81 9.51 0.16 4.34
C THR A 81 10.18 -1.17 4.70
N ALA A 82 10.74 -1.84 3.71
CA ALA A 82 11.46 -3.11 3.88
C ALA A 82 12.91 -2.91 4.37
N ARG A 83 13.41 -1.68 4.21
CA ARG A 83 14.76 -1.20 4.54
C ARG A 83 14.75 0.33 4.63
N ASP A 84 15.89 0.91 4.96
CA ASP A 84 16.07 2.37 4.88
C ASP A 84 15.90 2.88 3.44
N ILE A 85 15.23 4.03 3.31
CA ILE A 85 14.90 4.69 2.06
C ILE A 85 15.69 5.99 1.96
N LYS A 86 16.34 6.24 0.82
CA LYS A 86 17.02 7.50 0.58
C LYS A 86 16.03 8.57 0.11
N VAL A 87 16.32 9.84 0.42
CA VAL A 87 15.53 10.96 -0.11
C VAL A 87 15.59 10.95 -1.64
N GLY A 88 14.42 11.04 -2.28
CA GLY A 88 14.28 10.97 -3.74
C GLY A 88 14.26 9.56 -4.32
N GLU A 89 14.44 8.52 -3.50
CA GLU A 89 14.24 7.14 -3.93
C GLU A 89 12.75 6.86 -4.14
N GLU A 90 12.39 6.25 -5.28
CA GLU A 90 11.02 5.87 -5.58
C GLU A 90 10.56 4.73 -4.66
N LEU A 91 9.31 4.82 -4.19
CA LEU A 91 8.71 3.77 -3.37
C LEU A 91 8.08 2.70 -4.28
N GLN A 92 8.57 1.46 -4.18
CA GLN A 92 8.17 0.35 -5.03
C GLN A 92 7.87 -0.91 -4.21
N TRP A 93 6.87 -1.67 -4.64
CA TRP A 93 6.44 -2.89 -3.96
C TRP A 93 6.13 -4.05 -4.92
N ASP A 94 5.99 -5.25 -4.39
CA ASP A 94 5.62 -6.41 -5.20
C ASP A 94 4.10 -6.50 -5.39
N TYR A 95 3.65 -6.25 -6.61
CA TYR A 95 2.23 -6.35 -6.98
C TYR A 95 1.69 -7.78 -6.79
N GLY A 96 2.57 -8.78 -6.86
CA GLY A 96 2.26 -10.19 -6.78
C GLY A 96 2.01 -10.82 -8.16
N ALA A 97 2.21 -12.13 -8.25
CA ALA A 97 2.16 -12.87 -9.50
C ALA A 97 0.80 -12.74 -10.23
N ASP A 98 -0.30 -12.72 -9.48
CA ASP A 98 -1.66 -12.65 -10.07
C ASP A 98 -1.91 -11.40 -10.91
N TYR A 99 -1.23 -10.28 -10.60
CA TYR A 99 -1.34 -9.05 -11.39
C TYR A 99 -0.80 -9.22 -12.82
N TRP A 100 0.22 -10.07 -12.97
CA TRP A 100 0.98 -10.25 -14.21
C TRP A 100 0.41 -11.33 -15.12
N ILE A 101 -0.61 -12.08 -14.69
CA ILE A 101 -1.29 -13.07 -15.52
C ILE A 101 -1.87 -12.38 -16.76
N GLY A 102 -1.39 -12.77 -17.96
CA GLY A 102 -1.75 -12.17 -19.24
C GLY A 102 -1.02 -10.85 -19.55
N ARG A 103 0.03 -10.51 -18.80
CA ARG A 103 0.93 -9.34 -18.97
C ARG A 103 2.40 -9.73 -18.80
N GLU A 104 2.73 -10.98 -19.11
CA GLU A 104 4.05 -11.55 -18.85
C GLU A 104 5.18 -10.82 -19.60
N ASP A 105 4.85 -10.18 -20.74
CA ASP A 105 5.76 -9.36 -21.53
C ASP A 105 6.24 -8.10 -20.78
N LEU A 106 5.41 -7.55 -19.90
CA LEU A 106 5.69 -6.33 -19.15
C LEU A 106 6.51 -6.56 -17.87
N MET A 107 6.81 -7.81 -17.51
CA MET A 107 7.61 -8.13 -16.30
C MET A 107 9.12 -7.92 -16.48
N SER A 108 9.60 -7.68 -17.70
CA SER A 108 11.02 -7.81 -18.07
C SER A 108 11.77 -6.50 -18.35
N GLU A 109 11.15 -5.34 -18.10
CA GLU A 109 11.79 -4.02 -18.22
C GLU A 109 12.65 -3.65 -16.99
#